data_AF-A0A2Z6RB86-F1
#
_entry.id   AF-A0A2Z6RB86-F1
#
_cell.length_a   1.000
_cell.length_b   1.000
_cell.length_c   1.000
_cell.angle_alpha   90.00
_cell.angle_beta   90.00
_cell.angle_gamma   90.00
#
_symmetry.space_group_name_H-M   'P 1'
#
loop_
_entity.id
_entity.type
_entity.pdbx_description
1 polymer ?
#
loop_
_entity_poly.entity_id
_entity_poly.type
_entity_poly.pdbx_seq_one_letter_code
_entity_poly.pdbx_strand_id
1 'polypeptide(L)'
;MSTQDSTRLYCSICKRRVKGFKNRSGLQQHETLKHSSYNTLPSHIQLVSDSELSHLKKAIVKELQKRLKNHHNAIRKQVFSIHCSEDAFVGIFKNHITRYSPCGSSYLCQFKGEKAFDEIGKILDDKSWGERNYGKG
;
A
#
# COMPACT_ATOMS: atom_id res chain seq x y z
N MET A 1 30.28 26.26 21.40
CA MET A 1 30.17 24.88 20.89
C MET A 1 28.72 24.46 21.01
N SER A 2 27.92 24.60 19.95
CA SER A 2 26.50 24.27 19.99
C SER A 2 26.31 22.78 19.81
N THR A 3 26.07 22.05 20.90
CA THR A 3 25.59 20.67 20.85
C THR A 3 24.16 20.70 20.29
N GLN A 4 24.02 20.50 18.99
CA GLN A 4 22.73 20.24 18.37
C GLN A 4 22.10 19.03 19.05
N ASP A 5 21.02 19.28 19.77
CA ASP A 5 20.19 18.24 20.34
C ASP A 5 19.61 17.43 19.17
N SER A 6 20.19 16.25 18.93
CA SER A 6 19.76 15.34 17.89
C SER A 6 18.40 14.78 18.30
N THR A 7 17.30 15.36 17.82
CA THR A 7 15.94 14.83 18.03
C THR A 7 15.90 13.35 17.69
N ARG A 8 15.93 12.50 18.71
CA ARG A 8 15.90 11.04 18.53
C ARG A 8 14.50 10.64 18.08
N LEU A 9 14.45 9.69 17.15
CA LEU A 9 13.19 9.14 16.66
C LEU A 9 12.82 7.89 17.46
N TYR A 10 11.53 7.70 17.73
CA TYR A 10 11.05 6.58 18.54
C TYR A 10 10.04 5.76 17.75
N CYS A 11 10.01 4.45 18.01
CA CYS A 11 9.01 3.57 17.44
C CYS A 11 7.70 3.71 18.22
N SER A 12 6.62 4.07 17.53
CA SER A 12 5.28 4.21 18.12
C SER A 12 4.62 2.86 18.46
N ILE A 13 5.11 1.76 17.89
CA ILE A 13 4.57 0.40 18.10
C ILE A 13 5.13 -0.24 19.39
N CYS A 14 6.40 0.04 19.70
CA CYS A 14 7.06 -0.52 20.87
C CYS A 14 6.58 0.13 22.17
N LYS A 15 5.95 -0.66 23.04
CA LYS A 15 5.44 -0.19 24.35
C LYS A 15 6.52 -0.06 25.45
N ARG A 16 7.73 -0.60 25.25
CA ARG A 16 8.85 -0.54 26.22
C ARG A 16 9.96 0.36 25.69
N ARG A 17 10.74 0.98 26.58
CA ARG A 17 11.83 1.93 26.28
C ARG A 17 12.73 1.43 25.15
N VAL A 18 12.47 1.86 23.93
CA VAL A 18 13.38 1.66 22.80
C VAL A 18 14.44 2.75 22.89
N LYS A 19 15.71 2.37 22.70
CA LYS A 19 16.76 3.38 22.46
C LYS A 19 16.34 4.19 21.23
N GLY A 20 16.26 5.51 21.38
CA GLY A 20 15.90 6.40 20.29
C GLY A 20 16.87 6.27 19.10
N PHE A 21 16.30 6.17 17.91
CA PHE A 21 17.04 6.04 16.66
C PHE A 21 17.65 7.37 16.26
N LYS A 22 18.87 7.31 15.71
CA LYS A 22 19.59 8.50 15.22
C LYS A 22 18.96 9.08 13.95
N ASN A 23 18.32 8.26 13.13
CA ASN A 23 17.74 8.66 11.85
C ASN A 23 16.55 7.77 11.47
N ARG A 24 15.78 8.23 10.46
CA ARG A 24 14.56 7.57 10.00
C ARG A 24 14.82 6.18 9.42
N SER A 25 15.95 6.00 8.74
CA SER A 25 16.34 4.70 8.16
C SER A 25 16.49 3.63 9.24
N GLY A 26 17.16 3.93 10.36
CA GLY A 26 17.30 3.01 11.48
C GLY A 26 15.96 2.66 12.13
N LEU A 27 15.05 3.64 12.26
CA LEU A 27 13.70 3.40 12.76
C LEU A 27 12.88 2.51 11.80
N GLN A 28 12.93 2.78 10.50
CA GLN A 28 12.22 1.99 9.49
C GLN A 28 12.75 0.55 9.38
N GLN A 29 14.07 0.36 9.51
CA GLN A 29 14.66 -0.97 9.56
C GLN A 29 14.18 -1.72 10.81
N HIS A 30 14.16 -1.04 11.97
CA HIS A 30 13.60 -1.61 13.19
C HIS A 30 12.14 -2.04 13.03
N GLU A 31 11.27 -1.18 12.47
CA GLU A 31 9.87 -1.53 12.19
C GLU A 31 9.78 -2.73 11.25
N THR A 32 10.61 -2.81 10.22
CA THR A 32 10.60 -3.92 9.27
C THR A 32 11.02 -5.24 9.90
N LEU A 33 12.01 -5.23 10.79
CA LEU A 33 12.53 -6.44 11.42
C LEU A 33 11.72 -6.89 12.64
N LYS A 34 11.13 -5.96 13.40
CA LYS A 34 10.43 -6.26 14.66
C LYS A 34 8.91 -6.20 14.55
N HIS A 35 8.39 -5.53 13.53
CA HIS A 35 6.96 -5.28 13.34
C HIS A 35 6.53 -5.58 11.89
N SER A 36 7.05 -6.67 11.32
CA SER A 36 6.74 -7.09 9.94
C SER A 36 5.27 -7.43 9.72
N SER A 37 4.55 -7.86 10.77
CA SER A 37 3.12 -8.20 10.73
C SER A 37 2.22 -7.15 11.39
N TYR A 38 2.77 -6.00 11.79
CA TYR A 38 1.95 -4.93 12.37
C TYR A 38 1.06 -4.34 11.28
N ASN A 39 -0.26 -4.32 11.49
CA ASN A 39 -1.26 -3.89 10.51
C ASN A 39 -2.36 -3.02 11.12
N THR A 40 -2.19 -2.53 12.36
CA THR A 40 -3.16 -1.66 12.99
C THR A 40 -3.19 -0.31 12.26
N LEU A 41 -4.36 0.03 11.74
CA LEU A 41 -4.57 1.27 10.98
C LEU A 41 -4.48 2.50 11.90
N PRO A 42 -4.01 3.64 11.38
CA PRO A 42 -4.05 4.89 12.12
C PRO A 42 -5.47 5.31 12.47
N SER A 43 -5.63 5.96 13.62
CA SER A 43 -6.94 6.45 14.07
C SER A 43 -7.45 7.65 13.27
N HIS A 44 -6.60 8.31 12.48
CA HIS A 44 -7.00 9.47 11.67
C HIS A 44 -7.70 9.09 10.38
N ILE A 45 -7.71 7.80 9.99
CA ILE A 45 -8.34 7.34 8.75
C ILE A 45 -9.83 7.65 8.77
N GLN A 46 -10.29 8.39 7.77
CA GLN A 46 -11.70 8.79 7.62
C GLN A 46 -12.47 7.86 6.69
N LEU A 47 -13.79 7.89 6.82
CA LEU A 47 -14.68 7.23 5.87
C LEU A 47 -14.70 8.02 4.55
N VAL A 48 -14.63 7.29 3.43
CA VAL A 48 -14.67 7.84 2.08
C VAL A 48 -15.98 7.42 1.41
N SER A 49 -16.53 8.26 0.55
CA SER A 49 -17.78 7.95 -0.14
C SER A 49 -17.63 6.79 -1.13
N ASP A 50 -18.67 5.97 -1.30
CA ASP A 50 -18.63 4.84 -2.23
C ASP A 50 -18.38 5.29 -3.68
N SER A 51 -18.82 6.49 -4.05
CA SER A 51 -18.55 7.09 -5.36
C SER A 51 -17.06 7.35 -5.60
N GLU A 52 -16.36 7.88 -4.61
CA GLU A 52 -14.92 8.15 -4.70
C GLU A 52 -14.14 6.84 -4.75
N LEU A 53 -14.52 5.86 -3.92
CA LEU A 53 -13.93 4.53 -3.95
C LEU A 53 -14.14 3.85 -5.31
N SER A 54 -15.34 3.94 -5.88
CA SER A 54 -15.65 3.40 -7.21
C SER A 54 -14.80 4.06 -8.31
N HIS A 55 -14.63 5.39 -8.26
CA HIS A 55 -13.78 6.10 -9.22
C HIS A 55 -12.32 5.63 -9.10
N LEU A 56 -11.80 5.55 -7.88
CA LEU A 56 -10.42 5.10 -7.65
C LEU A 56 -10.21 3.65 -8.10
N LYS A 57 -11.14 2.73 -7.84
CA LYS A 57 -11.08 1.35 -8.35
C LYS A 57 -10.96 1.32 -9.87
N LYS A 58 -11.80 2.08 -10.58
CA LYS A 58 -11.75 2.20 -12.05
C LYS A 58 -10.42 2.79 -12.53
N ALA A 59 -9.85 3.76 -11.82
CA ALA A 59 -8.54 4.32 -12.14
C ALA A 59 -7.42 3.28 -11.98
N ILE A 60 -7.47 2.47 -10.91
CA ILE A 60 -6.55 1.34 -10.68
C ILE A 60 -6.63 0.34 -11.82
N VAL A 61 -7.85 -0.11 -12.17
CA VAL A 61 -8.07 -1.06 -13.28
C VAL A 61 -7.49 -0.51 -14.59
N LYS A 62 -7.77 0.74 -14.93
CA LYS A 62 -7.25 1.36 -16.16
C LYS A 62 -5.72 1.36 -16.20
N GLU A 63 -5.05 1.66 -15.09
CA GLU A 63 -3.59 1.65 -15.06
C GLU A 63 -3.02 0.23 -15.11
N LEU A 64 -3.63 -0.73 -14.41
CA LEU A 64 -3.29 -2.15 -14.53
C LEU A 64 -3.41 -2.64 -15.99
N GLN A 65 -4.55 -2.39 -16.63
CA GLN A 65 -4.79 -2.77 -18.03
C GLN A 65 -3.84 -2.10 -19.02
N LYS A 66 -3.28 -0.91 -18.72
CA LYS A 66 -2.23 -0.29 -19.54
C LYS A 66 -0.90 -1.00 -19.41
N ARG A 67 -0.53 -1.42 -18.19
CA ARG A 67 0.76 -2.04 -17.86
C ARG A 67 0.81 -3.50 -18.26
N LEU A 68 -0.30 -4.20 -18.16
CA LEU A 68 -0.43 -5.59 -18.63
C LEU A 68 -0.35 -5.72 -20.17
N LYS A 69 -0.18 -4.62 -20.93
CA LYS A 69 -0.05 -4.65 -22.40
C LYS A 69 1.33 -5.15 -22.86
N ASN A 70 1.28 -6.23 -23.65
CA ASN A 70 2.20 -6.59 -24.73
C ASN A 70 3.69 -6.70 -24.38
N HIS A 71 4.11 -7.88 -23.94
CA HIS A 71 5.03 -8.77 -24.68
C HIS A 71 5.38 -9.93 -23.74
N HIS A 72 5.44 -11.17 -24.25
CA HIS A 72 5.91 -12.34 -23.50
C HIS A 72 7.32 -12.17 -22.87
N ASN A 73 8.02 -11.10 -23.21
CA ASN A 73 9.31 -10.69 -22.66
C ASN A 73 9.20 -9.84 -21.37
N ALA A 74 8.00 -9.43 -20.96
CA ALA A 74 7.73 -8.63 -19.77
C ALA A 74 7.43 -9.48 -18.52
N ILE A 75 8.17 -10.58 -18.33
CA ILE A 75 8.16 -11.44 -17.12
C ILE A 75 8.75 -10.68 -15.89
N ARG A 76 9.08 -9.40 -16.03
CA ARG A 76 9.68 -8.58 -14.98
C ARG A 76 8.62 -7.89 -14.15
N LYS A 77 9.00 -7.58 -12.89
CA LYS A 77 8.19 -6.78 -11.96
C LYS A 77 7.75 -5.47 -12.63
N GLN A 78 6.45 -5.27 -12.75
CA GLN A 78 5.85 -4.02 -13.20
C GLN A 78 5.39 -3.19 -12.00
N VAL A 79 5.55 -1.87 -12.08
CA VAL A 79 5.17 -0.92 -11.03
C VAL A 79 4.49 0.26 -11.69
N PHE A 80 3.43 0.76 -11.07
CA PHE A 80 2.74 1.99 -11.46
C PHE A 80 2.37 2.79 -10.21
N SER A 81 2.03 4.06 -10.42
CA SER A 81 1.63 4.99 -9.38
C SER A 81 0.31 5.64 -9.75
N ILE A 82 -0.54 5.89 -8.75
CA ILE A 82 -1.81 6.59 -8.90
C ILE A 82 -1.92 7.60 -7.76
N HIS A 83 -2.41 8.80 -8.10
CA HIS A 83 -2.74 9.80 -7.09
C HIS A 83 -4.05 9.43 -6.40
N CYS A 84 -3.99 9.21 -5.09
CA CYS A 84 -5.15 8.98 -4.24
C CYS A 84 -4.84 9.44 -2.81
N SER A 85 -5.89 9.64 -2.01
CA SER A 85 -5.74 9.89 -0.57
C SER A 85 -5.43 8.59 0.18
N GLU A 86 -4.81 8.73 1.35
CA GLU A 86 -4.57 7.60 2.27
C GLU A 86 -5.89 6.91 2.64
N ASP A 87 -6.92 7.69 2.97
CA ASP A 87 -8.25 7.20 3.33
C ASP A 87 -8.89 6.37 2.22
N ALA A 88 -8.75 6.79 0.95
CA ALA A 88 -9.33 6.06 -0.18
C ALA A 88 -8.57 4.74 -0.42
N PHE A 89 -7.24 4.74 -0.28
CA PHE A 89 -6.45 3.52 -0.36
C PHE A 89 -6.87 2.53 0.76
N VAL A 90 -6.92 3.00 2.00
CA VAL A 90 -7.34 2.17 3.15
C VAL A 90 -8.79 1.72 2.98
N GLY A 91 -9.68 2.58 2.48
CA GLY A 91 -11.08 2.24 2.20
C GLY A 91 -11.23 1.06 1.25
N ILE A 92 -10.42 0.99 0.19
CA ILE A 92 -10.43 -0.12 -0.77
C ILE A 92 -9.77 -1.37 -0.18
N PHE A 93 -8.62 -1.22 0.47
CA PHE A 93 -7.74 -2.35 0.81
C PHE A 93 -7.74 -2.77 2.28
N LYS A 94 -8.51 -2.13 3.17
CA LYS A 94 -8.45 -2.33 4.64
C LYS A 94 -8.39 -3.79 5.10
N ASN A 95 -9.20 -4.65 4.50
CA ASN A 95 -9.31 -6.05 4.88
C ASN A 95 -8.18 -6.93 4.31
N HIS A 96 -7.30 -6.36 3.48
CA HIS A 96 -6.22 -7.04 2.78
C HIS A 96 -4.83 -6.48 3.13
N ILE A 97 -4.76 -5.53 4.08
CA ILE A 97 -3.49 -4.96 4.56
C ILE A 97 -2.78 -6.00 5.44
N THR A 98 -1.68 -6.52 4.89
CA THR A 98 -0.79 -7.47 5.57
C THR A 98 0.21 -6.77 6.50
N ARG A 99 0.54 -5.51 6.21
CA ARG A 99 1.46 -4.69 7.01
C ARG A 99 1.20 -3.20 6.83
N TYR A 100 1.33 -2.46 7.91
CA TYR A 100 1.43 -1.00 7.96
C TYR A 100 2.74 -0.59 8.65
N SER A 101 3.43 0.41 8.11
CA SER A 101 4.66 0.99 8.71
C SER A 101 4.38 2.45 9.09
N PRO A 102 4.25 2.77 10.38
CA PRO A 102 4.08 4.14 10.85
C PRO A 102 5.23 5.07 10.45
N CYS A 103 6.48 4.63 10.63
CA CYS A 103 7.65 5.42 10.23
C CYS A 103 7.69 5.65 8.72
N GLY A 104 7.30 4.65 7.92
CA GLY A 104 7.29 4.70 6.46
C GLY A 104 6.06 5.37 5.86
N SER A 105 4.99 5.56 6.64
CA SER A 105 3.65 5.92 6.16
C SER A 105 3.22 5.05 4.97
N SER A 106 3.47 3.74 5.07
CA SER A 106 3.25 2.81 3.96
C SER A 106 2.44 1.59 4.37
N TYR A 107 1.58 1.17 3.44
CA TYR A 107 0.73 0.00 3.55
C TYR A 107 1.18 -1.05 2.56
N LEU A 108 1.04 -2.32 2.93
CA LEU A 108 1.39 -3.44 2.10
C LEU A 108 0.22 -4.43 2.05
N CYS A 109 -0.29 -4.64 0.84
CA CYS A 109 -1.18 -5.73 0.52
C CYS A 109 -0.42 -6.71 -0.38
N GLN A 110 -0.48 -8.00 -0.08
CA GLN A 110 0.19 -9.04 -0.87
C GLN A 110 -0.84 -10.07 -1.30
N PHE A 111 -1.02 -10.21 -2.61
CA PHE A 111 -1.89 -11.22 -3.22
C PHE A 111 -0.99 -12.25 -3.90
N LYS A 112 -1.17 -13.54 -3.58
CA LYS A 112 -0.33 -14.65 -4.06
C LYS A 112 -1.18 -15.88 -4.36
N GLY A 113 -0.70 -16.71 -5.28
CA GLY A 113 -1.36 -17.96 -5.67
C GLY A 113 -2.51 -17.77 -6.65
N GLU A 114 -3.18 -18.87 -6.99
CA GLU A 114 -4.19 -18.94 -8.05
C GLU A 114 -5.42 -18.06 -7.77
N LYS A 115 -5.77 -17.89 -6.48
CA LYS A 115 -6.93 -17.08 -6.05
C LYS A 115 -6.67 -15.57 -6.07
N ALA A 116 -5.40 -15.15 -6.24
CA ALA A 116 -5.04 -13.73 -6.20
C ALA A 116 -5.77 -12.93 -7.29
N PHE A 117 -5.98 -13.53 -8.46
CA PHE A 117 -6.67 -12.86 -9.57
C PHE A 117 -8.12 -12.54 -9.22
N ASP A 118 -8.83 -13.53 -8.69
CA ASP A 118 -10.24 -13.39 -8.29
C ASP A 118 -10.41 -12.46 -7.09
N GLU A 119 -9.49 -12.50 -6.13
CA GLU A 119 -9.49 -11.60 -4.97
C GLU A 119 -9.35 -10.14 -5.39
N ILE A 120 -8.39 -9.83 -6.28
CA ILE A 120 -8.21 -8.49 -6.82
C ILE A 120 -9.47 -8.06 -7.58
N GLY A 121 -10.07 -8.95 -8.36
CA GLY A 121 -11.30 -8.63 -9.10
C GLY A 121 -12.48 -8.29 -8.19
N LYS A 122 -12.63 -8.99 -7.06
CA LYS A 122 -13.63 -8.66 -6.04
C LYS A 122 -13.36 -7.33 -5.36
N ILE A 123 -12.10 -7.03 -5.04
CA ILE A 123 -11.71 -5.75 -4.41
C ILE A 123 -12.00 -4.58 -5.34
N LEU A 124 -11.61 -4.71 -6.61
CA LEU A 124 -11.76 -3.67 -7.62
C LEU A 124 -13.17 -3.60 -8.24
N ASP A 125 -14.05 -4.54 -7.87
CA ASP A 125 -15.40 -4.67 -8.45
C ASP A 125 -15.37 -4.82 -9.98
N ASP A 126 -14.38 -5.57 -10.47
CA ASP A 126 -14.16 -5.80 -11.89
C ASP A 126 -13.53 -7.19 -12.09
N LYS A 127 -14.28 -8.15 -12.65
CA LYS A 127 -13.79 -9.52 -12.90
C LYS A 127 -12.78 -9.58 -14.05
N SER A 128 -12.84 -8.62 -14.98
CA SER A 128 -11.97 -8.52 -16.14
C SER A 128 -10.88 -7.45 -15.95
N TRP A 129 -10.56 -7.12 -14.68
CA TRP A 129 -9.56 -6.11 -14.32
C TRP A 129 -8.18 -6.37 -14.96
N GLY A 130 -7.83 -7.64 -15.16
CA GLY A 130 -6.59 -8.07 -15.80
C GLY A 130 -6.76 -8.49 -17.26
N GLU A 131 -7.98 -8.49 -17.79
CA GLU A 131 -8.26 -8.81 -19.19
C GLU A 131 -8.16 -7.58 -20.07
N ARG A 132 -7.81 -7.81 -21.34
CA ARG A 132 -7.64 -6.75 -22.33
C ARG A 132 -9.00 -6.34 -22.89
N ASN A 133 -9.50 -5.17 -22.50
CA ASN A 133 -10.54 -4.49 -23.27
C ASN A 133 -9.91 -3.85 -24.50
N TYR A 134 -9.95 -4.56 -25.64
CA TYR A 134 -9.85 -3.91 -26.94
C TYR A 134 -11.08 -3.02 -27.05
N GLY A 135 -10.96 -1.74 -26.72
CA GLY A 135 -11.98 -0.78 -27.15
C GLY A 135 -12.19 -1.02 -28.64
N LYS A 136 -13.43 -1.33 -29.04
CA LYS A 136 -13.83 -1.29 -30.44
C LYS A 136 -13.62 0.17 -30.88
N GLY A 137 -12.45 0.44 -31.44
CA GLY A 137 -12.14 1.64 -32.19
C GLY A 137 -12.23 1.32 -33.67
#